data_AF-A0A7X9ZCX7-F1
#
_entry.id   AF-A0A7X9ZCX7-F1
#
_cell.length_a   1.000
_cell.length_b   1.000
_cell.length_c   1.000
_cell.angle_alpha   90.00
_cell.angle_beta   90.00
_cell.angle_gamma   90.00
#
_symmetry.space_group_name_H-M   'P 1'
#
loop_
_entity.id
_entity.type
_entity.pdbx_description
1 polymer ?
#
loop_
_entity_poly.entity_id
_entity_poly.type
_entity_poly.pdbx_seq_one_letter_code
_entity_poly.pdbx_strand_id
1 'polypeptide(L)'
;MFAAPPTVTPALRLTGEGAPVELWLLRLPTGRDGQRQAARAWLAAELSRRAGAAARWTETPKGLAMEPGSPWHSSFSYCGPYILCGLSGLGVPGVDLAAADGGAGGGEGDIDVARLYCGPEVAARLAACAPAGRPDAFARAWSALEARLKACRRGLEEYTPLRECHLAAARLTAQVRHDGLWASAALCPPADGPRQDG
;
A
#
# COMPACT_ATOMS: atom_id res chain seq x y z
N MET A 1 29.27 -22.88 1.15
CA MET A 1 27.88 -23.35 1.38
C MET A 1 26.97 -22.36 0.69
N PHE A 2 26.50 -22.64 -0.53
CA PHE A 2 25.62 -21.72 -1.25
C PHE A 2 24.21 -21.89 -0.68
N ALA A 3 23.63 -20.81 -0.14
CA ALA A 3 22.23 -20.80 0.27
C ALA A 3 21.36 -21.16 -0.94
N ALA A 4 20.37 -22.03 -0.73
CA ALA A 4 19.38 -22.33 -1.76
C ALA A 4 18.74 -21.01 -2.25
N PRO A 5 18.49 -20.85 -3.57
CA PRO A 5 17.88 -19.65 -4.08
C PRO A 5 16.53 -19.42 -3.37
N PRO A 6 16.24 -18.19 -2.93
CA PRO A 6 15.05 -17.91 -2.14
C PRO A 6 13.82 -18.26 -2.98
N THR A 7 13.01 -19.20 -2.47
CA THR A 7 11.80 -19.66 -3.15
C THR A 7 10.74 -18.57 -3.03
N VAL A 8 10.33 -18.01 -4.17
CA VAL A 8 9.17 -17.10 -4.23
C VAL A 8 7.93 -17.94 -3.98
N THR A 9 7.19 -17.64 -2.91
CA THR A 9 5.88 -18.26 -2.69
C THR A 9 4.90 -17.74 -3.75
N PRO A 10 3.97 -18.55 -4.29
CA PRO A 10 2.94 -18.07 -5.20
C PRO A 10 2.26 -16.82 -4.64
N ALA A 11 2.00 -15.83 -5.50
CA ALA A 11 1.35 -14.60 -5.08
C ALA A 11 -0.06 -14.90 -4.55
N LEU A 12 -0.29 -14.60 -3.27
CA LEU A 12 -1.59 -14.74 -2.64
C LEU A 12 -2.46 -13.54 -2.97
N ARG A 13 -3.65 -13.78 -3.52
CA ARG A 13 -4.60 -12.70 -3.77
C ARG A 13 -5.41 -12.37 -2.51
N LEU A 14 -5.30 -11.14 -2.02
CA LEU A 14 -5.95 -10.64 -0.80
C LEU A 14 -7.31 -9.98 -1.06
N THR A 15 -7.55 -9.46 -2.26
CA THR A 15 -8.85 -8.89 -2.66
C THR A 15 -9.41 -9.63 -3.88
N GLY A 16 -10.74 -9.65 -4.02
CA GLY A 16 -11.40 -10.31 -5.15
C GLY A 16 -11.02 -9.73 -6.52
N GLU A 17 -11.24 -10.50 -7.57
CA GLU A 17 -11.11 -10.02 -8.94
C GLU A 17 -12.09 -8.87 -9.22
N GLY A 18 -11.63 -7.84 -9.93
CA GLY A 18 -12.43 -6.63 -10.19
C GLY A 18 -12.56 -5.68 -9.00
N ALA A 19 -11.85 -5.91 -7.90
CA ALA A 19 -11.73 -4.91 -6.84
C ALA A 19 -11.17 -3.59 -7.38
N PRO A 20 -11.57 -2.41 -6.85
CA PRO A 20 -11.03 -1.13 -7.30
C PRO A 20 -9.51 -1.05 -7.25
N VAL A 21 -8.91 -1.73 -6.26
CA VAL A 21 -7.49 -2.05 -6.20
C VAL A 21 -7.35 -3.54 -5.89
N GLU A 22 -6.74 -4.28 -6.81
CA GLU A 22 -6.38 -5.68 -6.61
C GLU A 22 -5.09 -5.76 -5.80
N LEU A 23 -5.13 -6.49 -4.68
CA LEU A 23 -4.01 -6.65 -3.75
C LEU A 23 -3.49 -8.07 -3.80
N TRP A 24 -2.22 -8.27 -4.20
CA TRP A 24 -1.53 -9.55 -4.04
C TRP A 24 -0.35 -9.42 -3.09
N LEU A 25 -0.13 -10.48 -2.33
CA LEU A 25 0.93 -10.59 -1.34
C LEU A 25 1.93 -11.65 -1.81
N LEU A 26 3.19 -11.25 -1.89
CA LEU A 26 4.30 -12.16 -2.14
C LEU A 26 5.13 -12.28 -0.87
N ARG A 27 5.70 -13.45 -0.65
CA ARG A 27 6.67 -13.69 0.42
C ARG A 27 8.00 -14.08 -0.21
N LEU A 28 9.01 -13.26 0.05
CA LEU A 28 10.38 -13.46 -0.40
C LEU A 28 11.37 -12.99 0.68
N PRO A 29 11.97 -13.92 1.44
CA PRO A 29 12.94 -13.61 2.49
C PRO A 29 14.30 -13.28 1.88
N THR A 30 14.39 -12.12 1.24
CA THR A 30 15.62 -11.57 0.65
C THR A 30 15.77 -10.09 0.98
N GLY A 31 16.91 -9.51 0.64
CA GLY A 31 17.15 -8.07 0.78
C GLY A 31 16.21 -7.22 -0.09
N ARG A 32 16.15 -5.91 0.21
CA ARG A 32 15.20 -4.99 -0.44
C ARG A 32 15.32 -4.98 -1.97
N ASP A 33 16.52 -5.10 -2.51
CA ASP A 33 16.75 -5.12 -3.95
C ASP A 33 16.19 -6.38 -4.62
N GLY A 34 16.35 -7.54 -3.97
CA GLY A 34 15.75 -8.79 -4.43
C GLY A 34 14.21 -8.74 -4.39
N GLN A 35 13.65 -8.11 -3.35
CA GLN A 35 12.21 -7.90 -3.25
C GLN A 35 11.68 -6.96 -4.35
N ARG A 36 12.37 -5.85 -4.61
CA ARG A 36 12.03 -4.95 -5.72
C ARG A 36 12.10 -5.65 -7.06
N GLN A 37 13.11 -6.49 -7.28
CA GLN A 37 13.22 -7.29 -8.50
C GLN A 37 12.05 -8.28 -8.66
N ALA A 38 11.65 -8.94 -7.57
CA ALA A 38 10.50 -9.83 -7.58
C ALA A 38 9.17 -9.10 -7.85
N ALA A 39 8.97 -7.92 -7.24
CA ALA A 39 7.81 -7.07 -7.51
C ALA A 39 7.70 -6.68 -8.99
N ARG A 40 8.83 -6.32 -9.62
CA ARG A 40 8.92 -6.01 -11.06
C ARG A 40 8.59 -7.23 -11.92
N ALA A 41 9.20 -8.38 -11.62
CA ALA A 41 8.96 -9.61 -12.37
C ALA A 41 7.48 -10.05 -12.30
N TRP A 42 6.90 -9.92 -11.11
CA TRP A 42 5.47 -10.15 -10.89
C TRP A 42 4.60 -9.19 -11.71
N LEU A 43 4.90 -7.89 -11.71
CA LEU A 43 4.12 -6.89 -12.44
C LEU A 43 4.18 -7.14 -13.95
N ALA A 44 5.37 -7.46 -14.45
CA ALA A 44 5.59 -7.84 -15.84
C ALA A 44 4.70 -9.02 -16.24
N ALA A 45 4.78 -10.11 -15.49
CA ALA A 45 4.04 -11.33 -15.77
C ALA A 45 2.52 -11.09 -15.74
N GLU A 46 2.04 -10.31 -14.76
CA GLU A 46 0.62 -10.03 -14.66
C GLU A 46 0.11 -9.15 -15.80
N LEU A 47 0.84 -8.09 -16.14
CA LEU A 47 0.41 -7.21 -17.22
C LEU A 47 0.45 -7.92 -18.57
N SER A 48 1.44 -8.78 -18.80
CA SER A 48 1.46 -9.65 -19.98
C SER A 48 0.24 -10.58 -20.02
N ARG A 49 -0.17 -11.14 -18.88
CA ARG A 49 -1.37 -11.99 -18.77
C ARG A 49 -2.66 -11.24 -19.11
N ARG A 50 -2.78 -9.95 -18.74
CA ARG A 50 -4.00 -9.16 -18.91
C ARG A 50 -4.10 -8.46 -20.25
N ALA A 51 -3.03 -7.80 -20.67
CA ALA A 51 -3.04 -6.88 -21.80
C ALA A 51 -2.52 -7.53 -23.10
N GLY A 52 -1.92 -8.72 -23.03
CA GLY A 52 -1.30 -9.40 -24.18
C GLY A 52 -0.08 -8.70 -24.77
N ALA A 53 0.18 -7.44 -24.38
CA ALA A 53 1.36 -6.66 -24.75
C ALA A 53 2.33 -6.54 -23.56
N ALA A 54 3.62 -6.35 -23.86
CA ALA A 54 4.62 -6.02 -22.86
C ALA A 54 4.29 -4.65 -22.26
N ALA A 55 3.89 -4.62 -21.00
CA ALA A 55 3.74 -3.37 -20.28
C ALA A 55 5.09 -2.64 -20.21
N ARG A 56 5.01 -1.30 -20.31
CA ARG A 56 6.16 -0.42 -20.27
C ARG A 56 6.04 0.49 -19.06
N TRP A 57 7.14 0.62 -18.34
CA TRP A 57 7.27 1.49 -17.19
C TRP A 57 8.72 1.97 -17.11
N THR A 58 8.92 3.07 -16.41
CA THR A 58 10.22 3.61 -16.06
C THR A 58 10.45 3.53 -14.56
N GLU A 59 11.71 3.41 -14.17
CA GLU A 59 12.07 3.58 -12.76
C GLU A 59 12.30 5.06 -12.46
N THR A 60 11.72 5.50 -11.36
CA THR A 60 11.95 6.81 -10.79
C THR A 60 12.47 6.65 -9.36
N PRO A 61 13.09 7.68 -8.77
CA PRO A 61 13.41 7.69 -7.34
C PRO A 61 12.21 7.45 -6.42
N LYS A 62 10.98 7.71 -6.91
CA LYS A 62 9.71 7.49 -6.21
C LYS A 62 9.08 6.12 -6.51
N GLY A 63 9.78 5.25 -7.25
CA GLY A 63 9.31 3.93 -7.63
C GLY A 63 8.91 3.84 -9.11
N LEU A 64 8.17 2.77 -9.43
CA LEU A 64 7.73 2.44 -10.78
C LEU A 64 6.70 3.45 -11.28
N ALA A 65 6.98 4.05 -12.44
CA ALA A 65 6.05 4.91 -13.16
C ALA A 65 5.62 4.23 -14.46
N MET A 66 4.33 3.91 -14.57
CA MET A 66 3.76 3.38 -15.81
C MET A 66 3.84 4.44 -16.92
N GLU A 67 4.07 4.02 -18.16
CA GLU A 67 4.06 4.93 -19.32
C GLU A 67 2.71 5.67 -19.44
N PRO A 68 2.70 6.91 -19.96
CA PRO A 68 1.47 7.62 -20.27
C PRO A 68 0.56 6.78 -21.19
N GLY A 69 -0.74 6.76 -20.87
CA GLY A 69 -1.74 5.96 -21.61
C GLY A 69 -1.80 4.48 -21.21
N SER A 70 -1.01 4.02 -20.24
CA SER A 70 -1.19 2.70 -19.63
C SER A 70 -2.60 2.57 -19.03
N PRO A 71 -3.36 1.50 -19.34
CA PRO A 71 -4.66 1.25 -18.72
C PRO A 71 -4.54 0.74 -17.28
N TRP A 72 -3.32 0.50 -16.80
CA TRP A 72 -3.04 -0.01 -15.46
C TRP A 72 -2.09 0.89 -14.71
N HIS A 73 -2.31 0.97 -13.41
CA HIS A 73 -1.46 1.66 -12.44
C HIS A 73 -1.12 0.70 -11.30
N SER A 74 0.10 0.83 -10.77
CA SER A 74 0.60 -0.04 -9.70
C SER A 74 1.11 0.73 -8.50
N SER A 75 1.08 0.09 -7.33
CA SER A 75 1.74 0.57 -6.12
C SER A 75 2.32 -0.60 -5.35
N PHE A 76 3.40 -0.38 -4.61
CA PHE A 76 4.08 -1.43 -3.85
C PHE A 76 4.35 -0.99 -2.41
N SER A 77 4.23 -1.93 -1.47
CA SER A 77 4.72 -1.76 -0.11
C SER A 77 5.48 -3.00 0.34
N TYR A 78 6.38 -2.82 1.29
CA TYR A 78 7.27 -3.88 1.73
C TYR A 78 7.36 -3.89 3.26
N CYS A 79 7.14 -5.06 3.87
CA CYS A 79 7.21 -5.22 5.32
C CYS A 79 7.85 -6.58 5.63
N GLY A 80 9.02 -6.57 6.27
CA GLY A 80 9.79 -7.80 6.50
C GLY A 80 10.01 -8.59 5.19
N PRO A 81 9.66 -9.89 5.14
CA PRO A 81 9.79 -10.73 3.94
C PRO A 81 8.65 -10.52 2.92
N TYR A 82 7.68 -9.65 3.22
CA TYR A 82 6.48 -9.50 2.41
C TYR A 82 6.56 -8.33 1.44
N ILE A 83 5.95 -8.52 0.29
CA ILE A 83 5.74 -7.53 -0.76
C ILE A 83 4.24 -7.46 -1.01
N LEU A 84 3.65 -6.30 -0.74
CA LEU A 84 2.29 -6.01 -1.14
C LEU A 84 2.31 -5.32 -2.50
N CYS A 85 1.63 -5.92 -3.46
CA CYS A 85 1.49 -5.41 -4.80
C CYS A 85 0.04 -4.98 -5.04
N GLY A 86 -0.16 -3.73 -5.42
CA GLY A 86 -1.45 -3.17 -5.81
C GLY A 86 -1.53 -2.92 -7.31
N LEU A 87 -2.65 -3.26 -7.92
CA LEU A 87 -2.95 -2.99 -9.32
C LEU A 87 -4.36 -2.39 -9.46
N SER A 88 -4.51 -1.35 -10.28
CA SER A 88 -5.81 -0.74 -10.57
C SER A 88 -5.89 -0.27 -12.02
N GLY A 89 -7.04 -0.46 -12.65
CA GLY A 89 -7.38 0.16 -13.95
C GLY A 89 -8.23 1.43 -13.81
N LEU A 90 -8.55 1.84 -12.59
CA LEU A 90 -9.47 2.95 -12.32
C LEU A 90 -8.75 4.26 -11.95
N GLY A 91 -7.45 4.21 -11.68
CA GLY A 91 -6.68 5.38 -11.25
C GLY A 91 -5.41 4.97 -10.52
N VAL A 92 -4.72 5.94 -9.92
CA VAL A 92 -3.46 5.69 -9.21
C VAL A 92 -3.75 5.06 -7.84
N PRO A 93 -3.40 3.78 -7.62
CA PRO A 93 -3.56 3.17 -6.31
C PRO A 93 -2.44 3.62 -5.38
N GLY A 94 -2.73 3.61 -4.09
CA GLY A 94 -1.73 3.56 -3.04
C GLY A 94 -1.96 2.33 -2.18
N VAL A 95 -0.90 1.58 -1.88
CA VAL A 95 -0.99 0.42 -1.00
C VAL A 95 0.03 0.48 0.11
N ASP A 96 -0.32 -0.04 1.27
CA ASP A 96 0.62 -0.16 2.36
C ASP A 96 0.44 -1.43 3.20
N LEU A 97 1.54 -1.89 3.77
CA LEU A 97 1.63 -3.08 4.59
C LEU A 97 2.31 -2.72 5.92
N ALA A 98 1.61 -2.88 7.02
CA ALA A 98 2.12 -2.61 8.36
C ALA A 98 1.98 -3.84 9.26
N ALA A 99 3.03 -4.15 10.01
CA ALA A 99 3.02 -5.25 10.99
C ALA A 99 2.65 -4.73 12.38
N ALA A 100 1.85 -5.50 13.12
CA ALA A 100 1.51 -5.18 14.50
C ALA A 100 2.68 -5.39 15.48
N ASP A 101 3.74 -6.10 15.08
CA ASP A 101 4.83 -6.58 15.92
C ASP A 101 6.20 -5.93 15.64
N GLY A 102 6.27 -4.83 14.87
CA GLY A 102 7.46 -3.96 14.88
C GLY A 102 8.04 -3.52 13.53
N GLY A 103 7.25 -2.81 12.72
CA GLY A 103 7.82 -2.02 11.60
C GLY A 103 7.92 -0.52 11.90
N ALA A 104 6.87 0.04 12.49
CA ALA A 104 6.75 1.46 12.86
C ALA A 104 5.96 1.69 14.15
N GLY A 105 5.43 0.62 14.76
CA GLY A 105 4.70 0.67 16.01
C GLY A 105 4.68 -0.70 16.66
N GLY A 106 4.88 -0.70 17.96
CA GLY A 106 5.05 -1.87 18.81
C GLY A 106 5.48 -1.47 20.23
N GLY A 107 5.58 -0.17 20.52
CA GLY A 107 5.99 0.35 21.83
C GLY A 107 5.10 1.49 22.30
N GLU A 108 5.42 2.07 23.47
CA GLU A 108 4.64 3.18 24.06
C GLU A 108 4.55 4.42 23.16
N GLY A 109 5.46 4.59 22.20
CA GLY A 109 5.48 5.71 21.25
C GLY A 109 4.43 5.68 20.14
N ASP A 110 3.69 4.59 19.96
CA ASP A 110 2.72 4.44 18.87
C ASP A 110 1.60 5.49 18.91
N ILE A 111 1.17 5.89 20.12
CA ILE A 111 0.13 6.91 20.30
C ILE A 111 0.66 8.29 19.93
N ASP A 112 1.91 8.60 20.25
CA ASP A 112 2.54 9.88 19.92
C ASP A 112 2.81 9.99 18.42
N VAL A 113 3.32 8.91 17.81
CA VAL A 113 3.46 8.80 16.35
C VAL A 113 2.09 8.93 15.67
N ALA A 114 1.06 8.25 16.16
CA ALA A 114 -0.29 8.39 15.62
C ALA A 114 -0.83 9.80 15.80
N ARG A 115 -0.54 10.49 16.90
CA ARG A 115 -0.93 11.89 17.09
C ARG A 115 -0.24 12.79 16.08
N LEU A 116 1.05 12.59 15.86
CA LEU A 116 1.87 13.38 14.95
C LEU A 116 1.49 13.18 13.49
N TYR A 117 1.17 11.95 13.07
CA TYR A 117 0.93 11.62 11.66
C TYR A 117 -0.51 11.23 11.36
N CYS A 118 -1.17 10.41 12.16
CA CYS A 118 -2.55 9.99 11.88
C CYS A 118 -3.58 11.02 12.34
N GLY A 119 -3.23 11.88 13.29
CA GLY A 119 -4.06 12.95 13.83
C GLY A 119 -4.68 12.65 15.20
N PRO A 120 -5.26 13.67 15.84
CA PRO A 120 -5.71 13.60 17.23
C PRO A 120 -6.84 12.57 17.44
N GLU A 121 -7.76 12.44 16.49
CA GLU A 121 -8.87 11.48 16.59
C GLU A 121 -8.37 10.02 16.56
N VAL A 122 -7.39 9.72 15.70
CA VAL A 122 -6.80 8.38 15.63
C VAL A 122 -6.06 8.07 16.92
N ALA A 123 -5.25 9.01 17.41
CA ALA A 123 -4.53 8.84 18.68
C ALA A 123 -5.47 8.62 19.86
N ALA A 124 -6.60 9.36 19.92
CA ALA A 124 -7.61 9.16 20.95
C ALA A 124 -8.24 7.76 20.90
N ARG A 125 -8.56 7.26 19.69
CA ARG A 125 -9.06 5.88 19.51
C ARG A 125 -8.05 4.83 19.96
N LEU A 126 -6.77 5.01 19.64
CA LEU A 126 -5.71 4.10 20.07
C LEU A 126 -5.54 4.11 21.60
N ALA A 127 -5.59 5.29 22.23
CA ALA A 127 -5.51 5.40 23.68
C ALA A 127 -6.66 4.66 24.38
N ALA A 128 -7.85 4.67 23.79
CA ALA A 128 -9.03 3.96 24.28
C ALA A 128 -8.96 2.42 24.08
N CYS A 129 -8.07 1.92 23.22
CA CYS A 129 -7.88 0.48 23.07
C CYS A 129 -7.19 -0.14 24.29
N ALA A 130 -7.57 -1.38 24.62
CA ALA A 130 -6.83 -2.19 25.59
C ALA A 130 -5.36 -2.35 25.15
N PRO A 131 -4.38 -2.36 26.07
CA PRO A 131 -2.96 -2.39 25.71
C PRO A 131 -2.59 -3.46 24.68
N ALA A 132 -3.13 -4.68 24.82
CA ALA A 132 -2.87 -5.80 23.92
C ALA A 132 -3.39 -5.59 22.47
N GLY A 133 -4.39 -4.72 22.28
CA GLY A 133 -4.97 -4.43 20.96
C GLY A 133 -4.40 -3.19 20.27
N ARG A 134 -3.60 -2.37 20.98
CA ARG A 134 -3.05 -1.12 20.44
C ARG A 134 -2.14 -1.32 19.24
N PRO A 135 -1.20 -2.29 19.23
CA PRO A 135 -0.29 -2.43 18.10
C PRO A 135 -1.04 -2.81 16.81
N ASP A 136 -2.06 -3.66 16.91
CA ASP A 136 -2.89 -4.03 15.76
C ASP A 136 -3.71 -2.84 15.24
N ALA A 137 -4.32 -2.07 16.14
CA ALA A 137 -5.07 -0.87 15.78
C ALA A 137 -4.17 0.21 15.16
N PHE A 138 -2.93 0.36 15.66
CA PHE A 138 -1.92 1.25 15.10
C PHE A 138 -1.51 0.81 13.70
N ALA A 139 -1.16 -0.46 13.50
CA ALA A 139 -0.78 -1.00 12.18
C ALA A 139 -1.90 -0.81 11.15
N ARG A 140 -3.16 -1.01 11.55
CA ARG A 140 -4.31 -0.72 10.70
C ARG A 140 -4.40 0.75 10.32
N ALA A 141 -4.25 1.66 11.28
CA ALA A 141 -4.33 3.10 11.04
C ALA A 141 -3.14 3.61 10.20
N TRP A 142 -1.93 3.13 10.49
CA TRP A 142 -0.71 3.48 9.80
C TRP A 142 -0.75 3.06 8.32
N SER A 143 -1.09 1.80 8.05
CA SER A 143 -1.23 1.31 6.67
C SER A 143 -2.30 2.09 5.89
N ALA A 144 -3.38 2.51 6.55
CA ALA A 144 -4.42 3.33 5.94
C ALA A 144 -3.89 4.70 5.50
N LEU A 145 -3.12 5.36 6.38
CA LEU A 145 -2.51 6.67 6.11
C LEU A 145 -1.53 6.59 4.95
N GLU A 146 -0.58 5.66 5.01
CA GLU A 146 0.44 5.45 3.97
C GLU A 146 -0.20 5.10 2.61
N ALA A 147 -1.24 4.25 2.60
CA ALA A 147 -1.97 3.94 1.37
C ALA A 147 -2.61 5.21 0.77
N ARG A 148 -3.25 6.07 1.59
CA ARG A 148 -3.84 7.34 1.12
C ARG A 148 -2.77 8.31 0.62
N LEU A 149 -1.65 8.46 1.33
CA LEU A 149 -0.52 9.30 0.94
C LEU A 149 0.03 8.87 -0.43
N LYS A 150 0.26 7.58 -0.63
CA LYS A 150 0.74 7.03 -1.91
C LYS A 150 -0.26 7.24 -3.04
N ALA A 151 -1.57 7.06 -2.80
CA ALA A 151 -2.61 7.32 -3.80
C ALA A 151 -2.65 8.81 -4.21
N CYS A 152 -2.40 9.72 -3.26
CA CYS A 152 -2.26 11.16 -3.53
C CYS A 152 -0.85 11.56 -4.03
N ARG A 153 0.08 10.62 -4.19
CA ARG A 153 1.50 10.87 -4.56
C ARG A 153 2.23 11.82 -3.62
N ARG A 154 1.92 11.75 -2.33
CA ARG A 154 2.55 12.56 -1.27
C ARG A 154 3.51 11.71 -0.44
N GLY A 155 4.55 12.34 0.10
CA GLY A 155 5.44 11.72 1.07
C GLY A 155 4.82 11.72 2.46
N LEU A 156 5.47 11.06 3.43
CA LEU A 156 5.07 11.15 4.82
C LEU A 156 5.15 12.61 5.30
N GLU A 157 4.04 13.10 5.86
CA GLU A 157 3.89 14.45 6.35
C GLU A 157 3.11 14.44 7.66
N GLU A 158 3.50 15.29 8.60
CA GLU A 158 2.78 15.45 9.86
C GLU A 158 1.34 15.90 9.65
N TYR A 159 0.51 15.63 10.64
CA TYR A 159 -0.90 15.94 10.64
C TYR A 159 -1.12 17.45 10.60
N THR A 160 -1.89 17.87 9.59
CA THR A 160 -2.57 19.15 9.57
C THR A 160 -3.97 18.95 9.00
N PRO A 161 -4.97 19.77 9.39
CA PRO A 161 -6.29 19.72 8.78
C PRO A 161 -6.26 19.87 7.26
N LEU A 162 -5.38 20.73 6.74
CA LEU A 162 -5.20 20.92 5.29
C LEU A 162 -4.72 19.64 4.59
N ARG A 163 -3.76 18.93 5.19
CA ARG A 163 -3.31 17.62 4.68
C ARG A 163 -4.46 16.64 4.64
N GLU A 164 -5.28 16.55 5.70
CA GLU A 164 -6.44 15.65 5.70
C GLU A 164 -7.47 16.00 4.63
N CYS A 165 -7.74 17.29 4.38
CA CYS A 165 -8.59 17.70 3.27
C CYS A 165 -8.07 17.18 1.92
N HIS A 166 -6.76 17.23 1.68
CA HIS A 166 -6.17 16.65 0.47
C HIS A 166 -6.30 15.13 0.43
N LEU A 167 -6.03 14.44 1.55
CA LEU A 167 -6.14 12.99 1.61
C LEU A 167 -7.58 12.48 1.56
N ALA A 168 -8.59 13.34 1.76
CA ALA A 168 -10.01 12.97 1.63
C ALA A 168 -10.38 12.59 0.18
N ALA A 169 -9.58 13.02 -0.81
CA ALA A 169 -9.72 12.57 -2.19
C ALA A 169 -9.34 11.09 -2.39
N ALA A 170 -8.41 10.56 -1.57
CA ALA A 170 -8.03 9.15 -1.60
C ALA A 170 -8.98 8.32 -0.72
N ARG A 171 -9.82 7.50 -1.35
CA ARG A 171 -10.74 6.59 -0.64
C ARG A 171 -10.05 5.28 -0.34
N LEU A 172 -10.17 4.78 0.89
CA LEU A 172 -9.79 3.41 1.21
C LEU A 172 -10.73 2.44 0.49
N THR A 173 -10.15 1.52 -0.27
CA THR A 173 -10.90 0.52 -1.06
C THR A 173 -10.81 -0.87 -0.45
N ALA A 174 -9.78 -1.14 0.34
CA ALA A 174 -9.63 -2.39 1.08
C ALA A 174 -8.77 -2.19 2.34
N GLN A 175 -9.10 -2.97 3.39
CA GLN A 175 -8.22 -3.23 4.52
C GLN A 175 -8.34 -4.71 4.88
N VAL A 176 -7.24 -5.45 4.78
CA VAL A 176 -7.20 -6.89 5.00
C VAL A 176 -6.16 -7.20 6.05
N ARG A 177 -6.53 -8.00 7.05
CA ARG A 177 -5.61 -8.55 8.03
C ARG A 177 -5.16 -9.94 7.60
N HIS A 178 -3.85 -10.17 7.57
CA HIS A 178 -3.27 -11.46 7.18
C HIS A 178 -1.92 -11.67 7.88
N ASP A 179 -1.74 -12.81 8.56
CA ASP A 179 -0.49 -13.18 9.24
C ASP A 179 0.12 -12.07 10.12
N GLY A 180 -0.71 -11.39 10.92
CA GLY A 180 -0.28 -10.30 11.81
C GLY A 180 0.00 -8.96 11.10
N LEU A 181 -0.25 -8.89 9.80
CA LEU A 181 -0.10 -7.70 8.97
C LEU A 181 -1.45 -7.06 8.65
N TRP A 182 -1.45 -5.75 8.48
CA TRP A 182 -2.52 -5.00 7.85
C TRP A 182 -2.09 -4.54 6.46
N ALA A 183 -2.81 -5.02 5.44
CA ALA A 183 -2.70 -4.57 4.07
C ALA A 183 -3.84 -3.58 3.78
N SER A 184 -3.50 -2.34 3.43
CA SER A 184 -4.45 -1.30 3.06
C SER A 184 -4.28 -0.92 1.60
N ALA A 185 -5.40 -0.65 0.93
CA ALA A 185 -5.44 -0.03 -0.39
C ALA A 185 -6.27 1.24 -0.36
N ALA A 186 -5.81 2.26 -1.06
CA ALA A 186 -6.53 3.47 -1.36
C ALA A 186 -6.48 3.77 -2.85
N LEU A 187 -7.48 4.48 -3.34
CA LEU A 187 -7.57 4.95 -4.71
C LEU A 187 -7.95 6.42 -4.70
N CYS A 188 -7.18 7.24 -5.41
CA CYS A 188 -7.66 8.55 -5.84
C CYS A 188 -8.48 8.34 -7.11
N PRO A 189 -9.73 8.83 -7.18
CA PRO A 189 -10.42 8.95 -8.44
C PRO A 189 -9.53 9.71 -9.43
N PRO A 190 -9.57 9.37 -10.72
CA PRO A 190 -8.97 10.23 -11.73
C PRO A 190 -9.62 11.62 -11.58
N ALA A 191 -8.82 12.68 -11.67
CA ALA A 191 -9.38 14.02 -11.73
C ALA A 191 -10.35 14.05 -12.91
N ASP A 192 -11.63 14.25 -12.64
CA ASP A 192 -12.71 14.18 -13.63
C ASP A 192 -12.30 14.93 -14.91
N GLY A 193 -12.26 14.22 -16.04
CA GLY A 193 -12.63 14.81 -17.33
C GLY A 193 -14.07 15.34 -17.23
N PRO A 194 -14.46 16.32 -18.06
CA PRO A 194 -15.52 17.27 -17.75
C PRO A 194 -16.79 16.58 -17.25
N ARG A 195 -17.31 17.05 -16.11
CA ARG A 195 -18.68 16.76 -15.66
C ARG A 195 -19.62 17.07 -16.82
N GLN A 196 -20.25 16.05 -17.37
CA GLN A 196 -21.45 16.26 -18.15
C GLN A 196 -22.55 16.57 -17.14
N ASP A 197 -22.77 17.87 -16.95
CA ASP A 197 -23.97 18.37 -16.30
C ASP A 197 -25.16 17.98 -17.19
N GLY A 198 -26.10 17.23 -16.62
CA GLY A 198 -27.43 16.99 -17.17
C GLY A 198 -28.44 17.99 -16.65
#